data_AF-A0A7J8LK53-F1
#
_entry.id   AF-A0A7J8LK53-F1
#
_cell.length_a   1.000
_cell.length_b   1.000
_cell.length_c   1.000
_cell.angle_alpha   90.00
_cell.angle_beta   90.00
_cell.angle_gamma   90.00
#
_symmetry.space_group_name_H-M   'P 1'
#
loop_
_entity.id
_entity.type
_entity.pdbx_description
1 polymer ?
#
loop_
_entity_poly.entity_id
_entity_poly.type
_entity_poly.pdbx_seq_one_letter_code
_entity_poly.pdbx_strand_id
1 'polypeptide(L)'
;ELPVQQRADAVSSLVYEANARVRDPVYGCVGAISYLQNQVSQLQMQLAVAQTEILCIQMQHHQEDSALALPTQMQHHDDDNYKPFLLPTTHNLDNISQYINFASSSNVIQDPAATVKRESLWT
;
A
#
# COMPACT_ATOMS: atom_id res chain seq x y z
N GLU A 1 -37.11 -4.00 -19.71
CA GLU A 1 -36.84 -5.45 -19.89
C GLU A 1 -35.39 -5.61 -20.36
N LEU A 2 -34.68 -6.65 -19.91
CA LEU A 2 -33.25 -6.85 -20.24
C LEU A 2 -33.07 -7.51 -21.62
N PRO A 3 -31.98 -7.20 -22.36
CA PRO A 3 -31.57 -7.96 -23.55
C PRO A 3 -31.44 -9.45 -23.22
N VAL A 4 -31.81 -10.33 -24.15
CA VAL A 4 -31.85 -11.80 -23.94
C VAL A 4 -30.53 -12.34 -23.38
N GLN A 5 -29.41 -11.79 -23.84
CA GLN A 5 -28.05 -12.16 -23.44
C GLN A 5 -27.77 -11.92 -21.96
N GLN A 6 -28.41 -10.92 -21.34
CA GLN A 6 -28.21 -10.57 -19.92
C GLN A 6 -29.20 -11.27 -18.99
N ARG A 7 -30.26 -11.90 -19.53
CA ARG A 7 -31.32 -12.49 -18.71
C ARG A 7 -30.81 -13.66 -17.88
N ALA A 8 -29.92 -14.49 -18.44
CA ALA A 8 -29.37 -15.63 -17.71
C ALA A 8 -28.57 -15.19 -16.47
N ASP A 9 -27.77 -14.13 -16.61
CA ASP A 9 -26.98 -13.55 -15.52
C ASP A 9 -27.89 -12.87 -14.47
N ALA A 10 -28.90 -12.13 -14.91
CA ALA A 10 -29.90 -11.53 -14.03
C ALA A 10 -30.68 -12.59 -13.23
N VAL A 11 -31.08 -13.69 -13.86
CA VAL A 11 -31.75 -14.81 -13.17
C VAL A 11 -30.80 -15.44 -12.15
N SER A 12 -29.53 -15.62 -12.49
CA SER A 12 -28.53 -16.16 -11.56
C SER A 12 -28.35 -15.26 -10.34
N SER A 13 -28.32 -13.94 -10.54
CA SER A 13 -28.27 -12.94 -9.47
C SER A 13 -29.52 -12.99 -8.58
N LEU A 14 -30.71 -13.06 -9.17
CA LEU A 14 -31.97 -13.17 -8.41
C LEU A 14 -32.04 -14.45 -7.57
N VAL A 15 -31.60 -15.59 -8.12
CA VAL A 15 -31.53 -16.86 -7.40
C VAL A 15 -30.56 -16.76 -6.23
N TYR A 16 -29.39 -16.14 -6.44
CA TYR A 16 -28.43 -15.91 -5.37
C TYR A 16 -29.01 -15.05 -4.24
N GLU A 17 -29.64 -13.92 -4.57
CA GLU A 17 -30.25 -13.02 -3.59
C GLU A 17 -31.39 -13.68 -2.82
N ALA A 18 -32.25 -14.43 -3.51
CA ALA A 18 -33.34 -15.18 -2.89
C ALA A 18 -32.80 -16.23 -1.91
N ASN A 19 -31.80 -17.01 -2.33
CA ASN A 19 -31.15 -18.00 -1.46
C ASN A 19 -30.45 -17.35 -0.26
N ALA A 20 -29.85 -16.19 -0.43
CA ALA A 20 -29.26 -15.44 0.67
C ALA A 20 -30.33 -15.02 1.69
N ARG A 21 -31.49 -14.53 1.25
CA ARG A 21 -32.63 -14.18 2.14
C ARG A 21 -33.24 -15.39 2.85
N VAL A 22 -33.21 -16.58 2.24
CA VAL A 22 -33.66 -17.81 2.91
C VAL A 22 -32.74 -18.17 4.09
N ARG A 23 -31.42 -18.00 3.92
CA ARG A 23 -30.44 -18.30 4.97
C ARG A 23 -30.36 -17.21 6.03
N ASP A 24 -30.48 -15.96 5.62
CA ASP A 24 -30.47 -14.78 6.48
C ASP A 24 -31.68 -13.89 6.14
N PRO A 25 -32.82 -14.06 6.84
CA PRO A 25 -34.04 -13.31 6.55
C PRO A 25 -33.94 -11.81 6.82
N VAL A 26 -32.97 -11.37 7.63
CA VAL A 26 -32.83 -9.97 8.02
C VAL A 26 -31.90 -9.24 7.05
N TYR A 27 -30.70 -9.78 6.82
CA TYR A 27 -29.68 -9.09 6.02
C TYR A 27 -29.43 -9.71 4.64
N GLY A 28 -29.77 -10.99 4.41
CA GLY A 28 -29.62 -11.65 3.11
C GLY A 28 -28.22 -11.45 2.49
N CYS A 29 -28.17 -11.00 1.24
CA CYS A 29 -26.91 -10.69 0.56
C CYS A 29 -26.19 -9.44 1.13
N VAL A 30 -26.91 -8.53 1.78
CA VAL A 30 -26.33 -7.34 2.41
C VAL A 30 -25.40 -7.75 3.55
N GLY A 31 -25.72 -8.83 4.27
CA GLY A 31 -24.82 -9.38 5.31
C GLY A 31 -23.45 -9.77 4.74
N ALA A 32 -23.43 -10.42 3.56
CA ALA A 32 -22.19 -10.77 2.87
C ALA A 32 -21.42 -9.52 2.41
N ILE A 33 -22.12 -8.50 1.89
CA ILE A 33 -21.51 -7.23 1.48
C ILE A 33 -20.85 -6.55 2.68
N SER A 34 -21.56 -6.41 3.80
CA SER A 34 -21.05 -5.78 5.01
C SER A 34 -19.86 -6.54 5.60
N TYR A 35 -19.91 -7.88 5.59
CA TYR A 35 -18.79 -8.71 6.00
C TYR A 35 -17.54 -8.44 5.15
N LEU A 36 -17.68 -8.44 3.82
CA LEU A 36 -16.56 -8.19 2.91
C LEU A 36 -16.01 -6.77 3.06
N GLN A 37 -16.88 -5.76 3.23
CA GLN A 37 -16.46 -4.39 3.51
C GLN A 37 -15.63 -4.29 4.80
N ASN A 38 -16.05 -4.99 5.86
CA ASN A 38 -15.30 -5.05 7.11
C ASN A 38 -13.95 -5.76 6.94
N GLN A 39 -13.88 -6.83 6.15
CA GLN A 39 -12.61 -7.50 5.84
C GLN A 39 -11.65 -6.59 5.07
N VAL A 40 -12.15 -5.86 4.08
CA VAL A 40 -11.34 -4.88 3.34
C VAL A 40 -10.80 -3.79 4.27
N SER A 41 -11.65 -3.25 5.15
CA SER A 41 -11.22 -2.24 6.12
C SER A 41 -10.14 -2.75 7.08
N GLN A 42 -10.26 -3.98 7.57
CA GLN A 42 -9.26 -4.59 8.44
C GLN A 42 -7.93 -4.79 7.71
N LEU A 43 -7.96 -5.28 6.48
CA LEU A 43 -6.74 -5.46 5.67
C LEU A 43 -6.06 -4.12 5.37
N GLN A 44 -6.83 -3.08 5.06
CA GLN A 44 -6.29 -1.73 4.87
C GLN A 44 -5.63 -1.18 6.14
N MET A 45 -6.22 -1.41 7.31
CA MET A 45 -5.63 -1.03 8.60
C MET A 45 -4.32 -1.78 8.85
N GLN A 46 -4.30 -3.11 8.64
CA GLN A 46 -3.09 -3.92 8.81
C GLN A 46 -1.96 -3.46 7.87
N LEU A 47 -2.31 -3.13 6.63
CA LEU A 47 -1.35 -2.56 5.68
C LEU A 47 -0.77 -1.24 6.20
N ALA A 48 -1.62 -0.32 6.66
CA ALA A 48 -1.16 0.96 7.20
C ALA A 48 -0.25 0.81 8.44
N VAL A 49 -0.55 -0.15 9.32
CA VAL A 49 0.28 -0.48 10.48
C VAL A 49 1.65 -1.00 10.03
N ALA A 50 1.69 -2.02 9.17
CA ALA A 50 2.94 -2.58 8.66
C ALA A 50 3.79 -1.51 7.94
N GLN A 51 3.14 -0.61 7.19
CA GLN A 51 3.80 0.50 6.53
C GLN A 51 4.45 1.47 7.53
N THR A 52 3.74 1.79 8.61
CA THR A 52 4.24 2.65 9.68
C THR A 52 5.42 1.99 10.41
N GLU A 53 5.33 0.70 10.69
CA GLU A 53 6.42 -0.06 11.33
C GLU A 53 7.71 -0.04 10.48
N ILE A 54 7.60 -0.26 9.18
CA ILE A 54 8.74 -0.18 8.24
C ILE A 54 9.39 1.20 8.31
N LEU A 55 8.59 2.26 8.30
CA LEU A 55 9.09 3.64 8.37
C LEU A 55 9.83 3.90 9.69
N CYS A 56 9.27 3.45 10.82
CA CYS A 56 9.90 3.58 12.13
C CYS A 56 11.27 2.90 12.18
N ILE A 57 11.37 1.68 11.65
CA ILE A 57 12.63 0.93 11.58
C ILE A 57 13.66 1.66 10.70
N GLN A 58 13.25 2.14 9.53
CA GLN A 58 14.13 2.88 8.63
C GLN A 58 14.66 4.16 9.27
N MET A 59 13.81 4.92 9.95
CA MET A 59 14.21 6.16 10.61
C MET A 59 15.21 5.91 11.75
N GLN A 60 15.04 4.81 12.48
CA GLN A 60 15.98 4.41 13.54
C GLN A 60 17.36 4.04 12.98
N HIS A 61 17.42 3.34 11.84
CA HIS A 61 18.69 3.01 11.17
C HIS A 61 19.46 4.25 10.70
N HIS A 62 18.77 5.31 10.26
CA HIS A 62 19.45 6.56 9.83
C HIS A 62 20.02 7.37 11.02
N GLN A 63 19.52 7.17 12.24
CA GLN A 63 20.00 7.87 13.43
C GLN A 63 21.36 7.32 13.91
N GLU A 64 21.60 6.01 13.76
CA GLU A 64 22.85 5.38 14.21
C GLU A 64 24.06 5.73 13.32
N ASP A 65 23.86 5.88 12.01
CA ASP A 65 24.91 6.33 11.08
C ASP A 65 25.30 7.81 11.28
N SER A 66 24.42 8.63 11.88
CA SER A 66 24.68 10.06 12.12
C SER A 66 25.39 10.33 13.46
N ALA A 67 25.36 9.39 14.41
CA ALA A 67 25.91 9.58 15.76
C ALA A 67 27.43 9.31 15.87
N LEU A 68 28.07 8.73 14.86
CA LEU A 68 29.52 8.46 14.85
C LEU A 68 30.38 9.61 14.31
N ALA A 69 29.79 10.72 13.86
CA ALA A 69 30.52 11.93 13.49
C ALA A 69 30.93 12.74 14.74
N LEU A 70 31.89 12.22 15.51
CA LEU A 70 32.58 12.97 16.55
C LEU A 70 33.32 14.16 15.89
N PRO A 71 33.18 15.42 16.35
CA PRO A 71 33.98 16.51 15.84
C PRO A 71 35.40 16.36 16.41
N THR A 72 36.31 15.77 15.64
CA THR A 72 37.74 15.83 15.94
C THR A 72 38.19 17.28 15.72
N GLN A 73 38.15 18.08 16.78
CA GLN A 73 38.89 19.34 16.85
C GLN A 73 40.39 19.01 16.87
N MET A 74 41.10 19.29 15.78
CA MET A 74 42.53 19.51 15.80
C MET A 74 42.85 20.73 14.92
N GLN A 75 43.58 21.64 15.55
CA GLN A 75 43.89 23.02 15.21
C GLN A 75 45.02 23.14 14.16
N HIS A 76 45.03 24.27 13.43
CA HIS A 76 46.09 24.90 12.60
C HIS A 76 46.36 24.35 11.18
N HIS A 77 46.14 25.18 10.13
CA HIS A 77 47.15 26.10 9.56
C HIS A 77 46.53 26.91 8.39
N ASP A 78 46.94 28.17 8.25
CA ASP A 78 46.41 29.23 7.38
C ASP A 78 46.61 29.00 5.86
N ASP A 79 45.62 29.32 5.02
CA ASP A 79 45.77 30.16 3.80
C ASP A 79 44.40 30.41 3.10
N ASP A 80 44.24 31.59 2.51
CA ASP A 80 42.99 32.20 2.05
C ASP A 80 42.38 31.56 0.77
N ASN A 81 41.22 30.89 0.87
CA ASN A 81 40.20 30.90 -0.19
C ASN A 81 38.81 30.49 0.31
N TYR A 82 37.96 31.48 0.48
CA TYR A 82 36.56 31.37 0.87
C TYR A 82 35.71 30.72 -0.24
N LYS A 83 35.24 29.49 0.01
CA LYS A 83 34.06 28.90 -0.63
C LYS A 83 33.18 28.19 0.43
N PRO A 84 32.35 28.93 1.19
CA PRO A 84 31.33 28.30 2.01
C PRO A 84 30.11 28.08 1.12
N PHE A 85 29.88 26.86 0.65
CA PHE A 85 28.53 26.34 0.40
C PHE A 85 28.64 24.89 -0.08
N LEU A 86 28.85 23.97 0.85
CA LEU A 86 28.31 22.63 0.65
C LEU A 86 27.23 22.45 1.70
N LEU A 87 26.01 22.82 1.30
CA LEU A 87 24.80 22.34 1.94
C LEU A 87 24.90 20.82 2.07
N PRO A 88 24.40 20.22 3.17
CA PRO A 88 24.05 18.81 3.13
C PRO A 88 22.96 18.68 2.08
N THR A 89 23.30 18.02 0.96
CA THR A 89 22.36 17.68 -0.10
C THR A 89 21.17 16.97 0.54
N THR A 90 20.01 17.64 0.50
CA THR A 90 18.69 17.13 0.87
C THR A 90 18.27 16.04 -0.12
N HIS A 91 19.00 14.93 -0.20
CA HIS A 91 18.70 13.83 -1.12
C HIS A 91 17.72 12.80 -0.53
N ASN A 92 17.13 13.09 0.64
CA ASN A 92 16.26 12.15 1.35
C ASN A 92 14.79 12.62 1.46
N LEU A 93 14.42 13.77 0.88
CA LEU A 93 13.00 14.17 0.79
C LEU A 93 12.27 13.48 -0.39
N ASP A 94 13.03 13.02 -1.39
CA ASP A 94 12.50 12.26 -2.54
C ASP A 94 12.03 10.86 -2.14
N ASN A 95 12.65 10.25 -1.12
CA ASN A 95 12.28 8.91 -0.67
C ASN A 95 10.95 8.91 0.11
N ILE A 96 10.71 9.97 0.89
CA ILE A 96 9.43 10.17 1.58
C ILE A 96 8.30 10.34 0.56
N SER A 97 8.53 11.07 -0.53
CA SER A 97 7.53 11.33 -1.58
C SER A 97 7.08 10.07 -2.33
N GLN A 98 7.96 9.08 -2.51
CA GLN A 98 7.60 7.81 -3.16
C GLN A 98 6.68 6.95 -2.29
N TYR A 99 6.81 7.03 -0.98
CA TYR A 99 5.97 6.26 -0.05
C TYR A 99 4.56 6.86 0.09
N ILE A 100 4.44 8.19 0.09
CA ILE A 100 3.14 8.88 0.19
C ILE A 100 2.33 8.73 -1.11
N ASN A 101 2.96 8.65 -2.28
CA ASN A 101 2.27 8.49 -3.56
C ASN A 101 1.57 7.13 -3.73
N PHE A 102 2.00 6.08 -3.02
CA PHE A 102 1.37 4.75 -3.10
C PHE A 102 0.07 4.66 -2.28
N ALA A 103 -0.12 5.54 -1.30
CA ALA A 103 -1.35 5.60 -0.50
C ALA A 103 -2.55 6.22 -1.26
N SER A 104 -2.30 7.01 -2.32
CA SER A 104 -3.35 7.76 -3.04
C SER A 104 -3.73 7.20 -4.42
N SER A 105 -3.07 6.16 -4.91
CA SER A 105 -3.29 5.70 -6.29
C SER A 105 -4.12 4.41 -6.35
N SER A 106 -5.44 4.57 -6.30
CA SER A 106 -6.35 3.66 -7.01
C SER A 106 -6.04 3.75 -8.50
N ASN A 107 -5.06 2.99 -9.00
CA ASN A 107 -4.83 2.82 -10.43
C ASN A 107 -4.39 1.40 -10.75
N VAL A 108 -5.24 0.74 -11.54
CA VAL A 108 -5.04 -0.54 -12.22
C VAL A 108 -3.74 -0.48 -13.03
N ILE A 109 -2.74 -1.29 -12.67
CA ILE A 109 -1.58 -1.55 -13.54
C ILE A 109 -1.89 -2.82 -14.33
N GLN A 110 -2.21 -2.61 -15.60
CA GLN A 110 -2.28 -3.64 -16.63
C GLN A 110 -0.85 -4.06 -16.98
N ASP A 111 -0.49 -5.28 -16.63
CA ASP A 111 0.81 -5.89 -16.90
C ASP A 111 0.88 -6.40 -18.35
N PRO A 112 1.81 -5.92 -19.20
CA PRO A 112 2.03 -6.48 -20.51
C PRO A 112 3.13 -7.56 -20.44
N ALA A 113 2.66 -8.81 -20.39
CA ALA A 113 3.37 -10.00 -20.83
C ALA A 113 4.55 -10.50 -19.96
N ALA A 114 4.22 -11.30 -18.95
CA ALA A 114 4.92 -12.57 -18.74
C ALA A 114 3.99 -13.62 -18.10
N THR A 115 3.39 -14.44 -18.95
CA THR A 115 2.96 -15.79 -18.65
C THR A 115 4.08 -16.55 -17.91
N VAL A 116 3.93 -16.76 -16.61
CA VAL A 116 4.49 -17.93 -15.95
C VAL A 116 3.34 -18.64 -15.25
N LYS A 117 2.96 -19.76 -15.86
CA LYS A 117 2.07 -20.78 -15.30
C LYS A 117 2.40 -20.99 -13.82
N ARG A 118 1.40 -20.82 -12.95
CA ARG A 118 1.34 -21.58 -11.70
C ARG A 118 0.03 -22.34 -11.68
N GLU A 119 0.22 -23.64 -11.81
CA GLU A 119 -0.77 -24.69 -11.84
C GLU A 119 -1.77 -24.69 -10.67
N SER A 120 -2.96 -25.18 -11.02
CA SER A 120 -4.04 -25.73 -10.21
C SER A 120 -3.62 -26.30 -8.85
N LEU A 121 -4.13 -25.72 -7.77
CA LEU A 121 -4.29 -26.40 -6.48
C LEU A 121 -5.51 -25.85 -5.75
N TRP A 122 -6.69 -26.37 -6.10
CA TRP A 122 -7.78 -26.61 -5.15
C TRP A 122 -8.52 -27.86 -5.62
N THR A 123 -8.23 -28.98 -4.95
CA THR A 123 -9.14 -30.13 -4.79
C THR A 123 -9.85 -29.93 -3.47
#